data_AF-A0A0C1UAG2-F1
#
_entry.id   AF-A0A0C1UAG2-F1
#
_cell.length_a   1.000
_cell.length_b   1.000
_cell.length_c   1.000
_cell.angle_alpha   90.00
_cell.angle_beta   90.00
_cell.angle_gamma   90.00
#
_symmetry.space_group_name_H-M   'P 1'
#
loop_
_entity.id
_entity.type
_entity.pdbx_description
1 polymer ?
#
loop_
_entity_poly.entity_id
_entity_poly.type
_entity_poly.pdbx_seq_one_letter_code
_entity_poly.pdbx_strand_id
1 'polypeptide(L)' 'MAKNTDKGMHEKAMKKARNLLEQSVGITEIMDITGLSEEDILKEQQKMRR' A
#
# COMPACT_ATOMS: atom_id res chain seq x y z
N MET A 1 -2.89 -1.28 27.92
CA MET A 1 -1.89 -1.16 26.84
C MET A 1 -2.55 -1.56 25.53
N ALA A 2 -2.88 -0.61 24.64
CA ALA A 2 -3.27 -0.90 23.24
C ALA A 2 -3.44 0.43 22.47
N LYS A 3 -2.33 1.04 22.02
CA LYS A 3 -2.36 2.19 21.09
C LYS A 3 -1.40 2.02 19.90
N ASN A 4 -0.93 0.79 19.66
CA ASN A 4 0.13 0.50 18.67
C ASN A 4 -0.28 -0.51 17.58
N THR A 5 -1.51 -1.02 17.57
CA THR A 5 -1.94 -2.07 16.62
C THR A 5 -2.22 -1.55 15.22
N ASP A 6 -2.74 -0.33 15.05
CA ASP A 6 -3.12 0.18 13.71
C ASP A 6 -1.93 0.60 12.84
N LYS A 7 -0.90 1.21 13.41
CA LYS A 7 0.25 1.70 12.64
C LYS A 7 1.00 0.56 11.93
N GLY A 8 1.17 -0.56 12.62
CA GLY A 8 1.88 -1.72 12.06
C GLY A 8 1.09 -2.44 10.96
N MET A 9 -0.25 -2.38 10.98
CA MET A 9 -1.07 -2.97 9.91
C MET A 9 -1.02 -2.13 8.65
N HIS A 10 -1.13 -0.80 8.79
CA HIS A 10 -1.04 0.10 7.65
C HIS A 10 0.34 0.07 6.99
N GLU A 11 1.43 0.05 7.76
CA GLU A 11 2.79 -0.10 7.22
C GLU A 11 2.98 -1.42 6.45
N LYS A 12 2.41 -2.52 6.95
CA LYS A 12 2.44 -3.82 6.25
C LYS A 12 1.65 -3.77 4.94
N ALA A 13 0.49 -3.12 4.93
CA ALA A 13 -0.32 -2.95 3.73
C ALA A 13 0.42 -2.11 2.68
N MET A 14 1.04 -0.99 3.08
CA MET A 14 1.84 -0.13 2.19
C MET A 14 3.06 -0.86 1.63
N LYS A 15 3.78 -1.63 2.47
CA LYS A 15 4.90 -2.47 2.00
C LYS A 15 4.45 -3.50 0.97
N LYS A 16 3.27 -4.12 1.17
CA LYS A 16 2.69 -5.07 0.22
C LYS A 16 2.29 -4.38 -1.09
N ALA A 17 1.64 -3.22 -1.03
CA ALA A 17 1.28 -2.44 -2.21
C ALA A 17 2.51 -2.04 -3.03
N ARG A 18 3.60 -1.61 -2.38
CA ARG A 18 4.87 -1.30 -3.07
C ARG A 18 5.42 -2.49 -3.84
N ASN A 19 5.49 -3.67 -3.21
CA ASN A 19 5.97 -4.88 -3.89
C ASN A 19 5.11 -5.24 -5.10
N LEU A 20 3.79 -5.05 -5.02
CA LEU A 20 2.86 -5.31 -6.13
C LEU A 20 3.03 -4.27 -7.26
N LEU A 21 3.26 -3.00 -6.92
CA LEU A 21 3.60 -1.96 -7.90
C LEU A 21 4.92 -2.27 -8.62
N GLU A 22 5.93 -2.76 -7.91
CA GLU A 22 7.21 -3.21 -8.51
C GLU A 22 7.00 -4.38 -9.49
N GLN A 23 5.99 -5.22 -9.25
CA GLN A 23 5.58 -6.31 -10.13
C GLN A 23 4.65 -5.87 -11.27
N SER A 24 4.42 -4.55 -11.44
CA SER A 24 3.50 -3.99 -12.43
C SER A 24 2.04 -4.46 -12.29
N VAL A 25 1.62 -4.83 -11.08
CA VAL A 25 0.22 -5.17 -10.78
C VAL A 25 -0.65 -3.92 -10.89
N GLY A 26 -1.86 -4.07 -11.42
CA GLY A 26 -2.80 -2.96 -11.60
C GLY A 26 -3.32 -2.42 -10.25
N ILE A 27 -3.58 -1.11 -10.19
CA ILE A 27 -3.99 -0.41 -8.97
C ILE A 27 -5.24 -1.03 -8.34
N THR A 28 -6.26 -1.36 -9.14
CA THR A 28 -7.51 -2.00 -8.67
C THR A 28 -7.24 -3.32 -7.94
N GLU A 29 -6.36 -4.16 -8.48
CA GLU A 29 -6.01 -5.44 -7.86
C GLU A 29 -5.20 -5.24 -6.57
N ILE A 30 -4.35 -4.20 -6.52
CA ILE A 30 -3.63 -3.83 -5.31
C ILE A 30 -4.60 -3.37 -4.22
N MET A 31 -5.62 -2.57 -4.56
CA MET A 31 -6.68 -2.16 -3.62
C MET A 31 -7.39 -3.37 -3.02
N ASP A 32 -7.78 -4.33 -3.86
CA ASP A 32 -8.47 -5.55 -3.41
C ASP A 32 -7.58 -6.41 -2.50
N ILE A 33 -6.27 -6.51 -2.81
CA ILE A 33 -5.32 -7.35 -2.06
C ILE A 33 -4.88 -6.72 -0.73
N THR A 34 -4.81 -5.39 -0.67
CA THR A 34 -4.22 -4.66 0.47
C THR A 34 -5.25 -3.93 1.32
N GLY A 35 -6.45 -3.69 0.80
CA GLY A 35 -7.49 -2.86 1.42
C GLY A 35 -7.14 -1.38 1.49
N LEU A 36 -6.09 -0.95 0.78
CA LEU A 36 -5.68 0.46 0.72
C LEU A 36 -6.57 1.24 -0.24
N SER A 37 -6.65 2.55 0.01
CA SER A 37 -7.30 3.46 -0.92
C SER A 37 -6.47 3.63 -2.19
N GLU A 38 -7.14 3.97 -3.28
CA GLU A 38 -6.47 4.32 -4.54
C GLU A 38 -5.47 5.46 -4.34
N GLU A 39 -5.84 6.46 -3.53
CA GLU A 39 -5.01 7.63 -3.23
C GLU A 39 -3.67 7.23 -2.56
N ASP A 40 -3.71 6.31 -1.60
CA ASP A 40 -2.51 5.84 -0.89
C ASP A 40 -1.57 5.10 -1.85
N ILE A 41 -2.12 4.25 -2.72
CA ILE A 41 -1.36 3.50 -3.72
C ILE A 41 -0.75 4.45 -4.76
N LEU A 42 -1.51 5.43 -5.25
CA LEU A 42 -1.04 6.44 -6.21
C LEU A 42 0.07 7.31 -5.63
N LYS A 43 -0.05 7.74 -4.36
CA LYS A 43 1.01 8.47 -3.65
C LYS A 43 2.29 7.64 -3.59
N GLU A 44 2.20 6.35 -3.27
CA GLU A 44 3.36 5.47 -3.20
C GLU A 44 3.99 5.27 -4.59
N GLN A 45 3.17 5.04 -5.61
CA GLN A 45 3.64 4.93 -7.00
C GLN A 45 4.34 6.22 -7.47
N GLN A 46 3.84 7.40 -7.08
CA GLN A 46 4.47 8.67 -7.40
C GLN A 46 5.82 8.83 -6.69
N LYS A 47 5.96 8.39 -5.44
CA LYS A 47 7.25 8.38 -4.74
C LYS A 47 8.27 7.46 -5.40
N MET A 48 7.84 6.31 -5.92
CA MET A 48 8.73 5.35 -6.60
C MET A 48 9.26 5.86 -7.95
N ARG A 49 8.54 6.79 -8.60
CA ARG A 49 8.95 7.41 -9.86
C ARG A 49 9.89 8.61 -9.69
N ARG A 50 10.11 9.08 -8.47
CA ARG A 50 11.07 10.14 -8.14
C ARG A 50 12.42 9.55 -7.78
#